data_AF-A0A858RF95-F1
#
_entry.id   AF-A0A858RF95-F1
#
_cell.length_a   1.000
_cell.length_b   1.000
_cell.length_c   1.000
_cell.angle_alpha   90.00
_cell.angle_beta   90.00
_cell.angle_gamma   90.00
#
_symmetry.space_group_name_H-M   'P 1'
#
loop_
_entity.id
_entity.type
_entity.pdbx_description
1 polymer ?
#
loop_
_entity_poly.entity_id
_entity_poly.type
_entity_poly.pdbx_seq_one_letter_code
_entity_poly.pdbx_strand_id
1 'polypeptide(L)'
;MQTPGQELCEECGEKRGNYYVCRPDGGPSRKLCKECYETSLSGPERAFMQAMRKASCRFCGGTAMTSDSMTSILEGPGSEPRFFCSSCANEYHQRMLPRLGEVETKLDGMPLEVQMESLSDLMAEMDLHMKRWVQQRDN
;
A
#
# COMPACT_ATOMS: atom_id res chain seq x y z
N MET A 1 7.86 -5.97 39.06
CA MET A 1 8.59 -4.90 38.34
C MET A 1 7.92 -4.70 36.99
N GLN A 2 7.02 -3.71 36.86
CA GLN A 2 6.36 -3.36 35.60
C GLN A 2 7.25 -2.39 34.82
N THR A 3 7.62 -2.73 33.59
CA THR A 3 8.36 -1.83 32.70
C THR A 3 7.39 -0.76 32.18
N PRO A 4 7.69 0.54 32.32
CA PRO A 4 6.86 1.59 31.74
C PRO A 4 6.97 1.51 30.21
N GLY A 5 5.83 1.37 29.52
CA GLY A 5 5.75 1.49 28.06
C GLY A 5 5.48 0.21 27.26
N GLN A 6 5.11 -0.92 27.88
CA GLN A 6 4.55 -2.05 27.12
C GLN A 6 3.05 -1.82 26.92
N GLU A 7 2.68 -1.26 25.77
CA GLU A 7 1.28 -1.16 25.37
C GLU A 7 0.77 -2.55 25.03
N LEU A 8 -0.07 -3.07 25.93
CA LEU A 8 -0.76 -4.34 25.77
C LEU A 8 -1.91 -4.16 24.79
N CYS A 9 -2.36 -5.28 24.22
CA CYS A 9 -3.49 -5.33 23.32
C CYS A 9 -4.74 -4.80 24.03
N GLU A 10 -5.40 -3.81 23.43
CA GLU A 10 -6.59 -3.18 23.99
C GLU A 10 -7.81 -4.11 24.05
N GLU A 11 -7.78 -5.22 23.29
CA GLU A 11 -8.87 -6.19 23.25
C GLU A 11 -8.70 -7.36 24.24
N CYS A 12 -7.54 -8.02 24.26
CA CYS A 12 -7.30 -9.14 25.18
C CYS A 12 -6.56 -8.76 26.47
N GLY A 13 -5.89 -7.61 26.54
CA GLY A 13 -5.14 -7.16 27.72
C GLY A 13 -3.89 -7.98 28.09
N GLU A 14 -3.62 -9.11 27.40
CA GLU A 14 -2.57 -10.06 27.81
C GLU A 14 -1.29 -9.99 26.97
N LYS A 15 -1.42 -9.73 25.67
CA LYS A 15 -0.31 -9.77 24.70
C LYS A 15 0.10 -8.36 24.29
N ARG A 16 1.34 -8.17 23.84
CA ARG A 16 1.79 -6.86 23.29
C ARG A 16 0.98 -6.47 22.05
N GLY A 17 0.50 -5.23 22.03
CA GLY A 17 -0.21 -4.65 20.90
C GLY A 17 0.76 -4.09 19.87
N ASN A 18 1.03 -4.86 18.81
CA ASN A 18 1.96 -4.45 17.73
C ASN A 18 1.23 -3.97 16.47
N TYR A 19 -0.08 -4.17 16.39
CA TYR A 19 -0.90 -3.82 15.22
C TYR A 19 -1.77 -2.62 15.55
N TYR A 20 -1.68 -1.58 14.72
CA TYR A 20 -2.48 -0.37 14.86
C TYR A 20 -3.66 -0.45 13.90
N VAL A 21 -4.87 -0.39 14.43
CA VAL A 21 -6.10 -0.36 13.65
C VAL A 21 -6.70 1.02 13.74
N CYS A 22 -6.66 1.76 12.63
CA CYS A 22 -7.36 3.03 12.50
C CYS A 22 -8.85 2.78 12.32
N ARG A 23 -9.64 3.56 13.05
CA ARG A 23 -11.09 3.49 13.00
C ARG A 23 -11.62 4.30 11.80
N PRO A 24 -12.51 3.76 10.95
CA PRO A 24 -13.06 4.49 9.81
C PRO A 24 -13.90 5.71 10.23
N ASP A 25 -14.42 5.72 11.46
CA ASP A 25 -15.12 6.83 12.10
C ASP A 25 -14.19 7.97 12.58
N GLY A 26 -12.87 7.88 12.32
CA GLY A 26 -11.90 8.87 12.79
C GLY A 26 -11.62 8.82 14.29
N GLY A 27 -12.14 7.79 14.98
CA GLY A 27 -11.86 7.53 16.38
C GLY A 27 -10.41 7.14 16.65
N PRO A 28 -10.00 7.08 17.93
CA PRO A 28 -8.64 6.72 18.31
C PRO A 28 -8.27 5.33 17.76
N SER A 29 -7.07 5.23 17.20
CA SER A 29 -6.50 3.98 16.71
C SER A 29 -6.32 3.00 17.87
N ARG A 30 -6.68 1.73 17.68
CA ARG A 30 -6.50 0.69 18.70
C ARG A 30 -5.22 -0.09 18.47
N LYS A 31 -4.52 -0.44 19.54
CA LYS A 31 -3.37 -1.37 19.50
C LYS A 31 -3.83 -2.78 19.81
N LEU A 32 -3.71 -3.67 18.83
CA LEU A 32 -4.11 -5.06 18.93
C LEU A 32 -2.91 -6.00 18.87
N CYS A 33 -3.02 -7.15 19.54
CA CYS A 33 -2.12 -8.26 19.30
C CYS A 33 -2.44 -8.92 17.96
N LYS A 34 -1.52 -9.77 17.45
CA LYS A 34 -1.68 -10.44 16.15
C LYS A 34 -3.01 -11.18 16.01
N GLU A 35 -3.42 -11.93 17.02
CA GLU A 35 -4.62 -12.76 16.98
C GLU A 35 -5.90 -11.91 16.98
N CYS A 36 -5.97 -10.92 17.86
CA CYS A 36 -7.07 -9.95 17.90
C CYS A 36 -7.15 -9.17 16.59
N TYR A 37 -6.01 -8.74 16.05
CA TYR A 37 -5.94 -8.08 14.75
C TYR A 37 -6.49 -8.98 13.63
N GLU A 38 -5.98 -10.21 13.49
CA GLU A 38 -6.44 -11.14 12.44
C GLU A 38 -7.93 -11.52 12.59
N THR A 39 -8.45 -11.51 13.82
CA THR A 39 -9.87 -11.73 14.11
C THR A 39 -10.72 -10.51 13.76
N SER A 40 -10.20 -9.30 13.99
CA SER A 40 -10.89 -8.04 13.67
C SER A 40 -11.00 -7.75 12.18
N LEU A 41 -10.14 -8.35 11.35
CA LEU A 41 -10.20 -8.19 9.89
C LEU A 41 -11.48 -8.81 9.31
N SER A 42 -12.13 -8.06 8.43
CA SER A 42 -13.22 -8.58 7.60
C SER A 42 -12.72 -9.69 6.67
N GLY A 43 -13.64 -10.51 6.15
CA GLY A 43 -13.32 -11.58 5.19
C GLY A 43 -12.47 -11.12 4.00
N PRO A 44 -12.82 -10.01 3.32
CA PRO A 44 -12.03 -9.45 2.23
C PRO A 44 -10.63 -8.99 2.66
N GLU A 45 -10.50 -8.29 3.79
CA GLU A 45 -9.19 -7.82 4.28
C GLU A 45 -8.27 -8.98 4.65
N ARG A 46 -8.84 -10.03 5.26
CA ARG A 46 -8.09 -11.25 5.58
C ARG A 46 -7.58 -11.94 4.31
N ALA A 47 -8.43 -12.07 3.30
CA ALA A 47 -8.04 -12.64 2.01
C ALA A 47 -6.94 -11.82 1.33
N PHE A 48 -7.06 -10.49 1.37
CA PHE A 48 -6.07 -9.57 0.83
C PHE A 48 -4.71 -9.68 1.54
N MET A 49 -4.70 -9.70 2.87
CA MET A 49 -3.47 -9.90 3.66
C MET A 49 -2.81 -11.25 3.38
N GLN A 50 -3.59 -12.30 3.17
CA GLN A 50 -3.07 -13.61 2.76
C GLN A 50 -2.48 -13.58 1.34
N ALA A 51 -3.12 -12.89 0.41
CA ALA A 51 -2.61 -12.70 -0.94
C ALA A 51 -1.28 -11.94 -0.92
N MET A 52 -1.21 -10.83 -0.18
CA MET A 52 0.01 -10.04 -0.03
C MET A 52 1.17 -10.85 0.57
N ARG A 53 0.92 -11.65 1.61
CA ARG A 53 1.96 -12.51 2.24
C ARG A 53 2.55 -13.54 1.29
N LYS A 54 1.79 -13.96 0.28
CA LYS A 54 2.22 -14.93 -0.75
C LYS A 54 2.76 -14.25 -2.01
N ALA A 55 2.60 -12.94 -2.13
CA ALA A 55 2.97 -12.20 -3.31
C ALA A 55 4.46 -11.84 -3.32
N SER A 56 4.99 -11.76 -4.53
CA SER A 56 6.30 -11.20 -4.80
C SER A 56 6.16 -9.75 -5.27
N CYS A 57 7.17 -8.95 -4.96
CA CYS A 57 7.33 -7.60 -5.48
C CYS A 57 7.34 -7.64 -7.01
N ARG A 58 6.48 -6.87 -7.65
CA ARG A 58 6.37 -6.75 -9.11
C ARG A 58 7.70 -6.46 -9.81
N PHE A 59 8.59 -5.69 -9.16
CA PHE A 59 9.82 -5.21 -9.80
C PHE A 59 11.05 -6.07 -9.49
N CYS A 60 11.27 -6.43 -8.23
CA CYS A 60 12.49 -7.14 -7.82
C CYS A 60 12.26 -8.58 -7.34
N GLY A 61 11.02 -9.08 -7.36
CA GLY A 61 10.68 -10.44 -6.94
C GLY A 61 10.74 -10.72 -5.42
N GLY A 62 11.28 -9.81 -4.62
CA GLY A 62 11.37 -9.95 -3.16
C GLY A 62 10.01 -9.95 -2.45
N THR A 63 9.98 -10.24 -1.15
CA THR A 63 8.72 -10.37 -0.39
C THR A 63 7.90 -9.08 -0.45
N ALA A 64 6.63 -9.20 -0.86
CA ALA A 64 5.70 -8.09 -0.86
C ALA A 64 5.31 -7.65 0.56
N MET A 65 5.15 -6.34 0.74
CA MET A 65 4.74 -5.72 2.01
C MET A 65 3.62 -4.71 1.84
N THR A 66 3.35 -4.25 0.63
CA THR A 66 2.30 -3.29 0.32
C THR A 66 1.77 -3.52 -1.09
N SER A 67 0.67 -2.85 -1.43
CA SER A 67 0.06 -2.86 -2.75
C SER A 67 -0.13 -1.44 -3.28
N ASP A 68 -0.16 -1.31 -4.60
CA ASP A 68 -0.68 -0.12 -5.28
C ASP A 68 -2.20 -0.20 -5.41
N SER A 69 -2.92 0.83 -4.96
CA SER A 69 -4.37 0.96 -5.18
C SER A 69 -4.72 1.74 -6.45
N MET A 70 -3.75 2.42 -7.07
CA MET A 70 -3.99 3.24 -8.26
C MET A 70 -4.36 2.43 -9.49
N THR A 71 -3.87 1.20 -9.56
CA THR A 71 -4.25 0.26 -10.63
C THR A 71 -5.74 0.01 -10.68
N SER A 72 -6.37 -0.19 -9.53
CA SER A 72 -7.80 -0.43 -9.45
C SER A 72 -8.63 0.76 -9.89
N ILE A 73 -8.08 1.97 -9.85
CA ILE A 73 -8.71 3.18 -10.36
C ILE A 73 -8.69 3.18 -11.90
N LEU A 74 -7.57 2.79 -12.51
CA LEU A 74 -7.37 2.84 -13.96
C LEU A 74 -7.92 1.62 -14.71
N GLU A 75 -7.67 0.43 -14.19
CA GLU A 75 -8.04 -0.84 -14.82
C GLU A 75 -9.47 -1.27 -14.43
N GLY A 76 -10.06 -0.57 -13.48
CA GLY A 76 -11.42 -0.79 -13.01
C GLY A 76 -11.55 -1.93 -11.97
N PRO A 77 -12.78 -2.19 -11.51
CA PRO A 77 -13.04 -3.21 -10.51
C PRO A 77 -12.65 -4.61 -11.03
N GLY A 78 -11.78 -5.29 -10.29
CA GLY A 78 -11.30 -6.64 -10.64
C GLY A 78 -9.86 -6.68 -11.15
N SER A 79 -9.19 -5.54 -11.28
CA SER A 79 -7.75 -5.50 -11.55
C SER A 79 -6.95 -6.27 -10.51
N GLU A 80 -5.94 -7.01 -10.93
CA GLU A 80 -5.06 -7.70 -9.99
C GLU A 80 -4.25 -6.68 -9.18
N PRO A 81 -4.23 -6.79 -7.84
CA PRO A 81 -3.46 -5.88 -7.01
C PRO A 81 -1.97 -6.02 -7.34
N ARG A 82 -1.31 -4.89 -7.62
CA ARG A 82 0.14 -4.85 -7.80
C ARG A 82 0.81 -4.78 -6.44
N PHE A 83 1.70 -5.72 -6.14
CA PHE A 83 2.38 -5.79 -4.86
C PHE A 83 3.83 -5.32 -4.95
N PHE A 84 4.31 -4.64 -3.90
CA PHE A 84 5.66 -4.09 -3.81
C PHE A 84 6.33 -4.50 -2.50
N CYS A 85 7.65 -4.69 -2.53
CA CYS A 85 8.45 -4.70 -1.31
C CYS A 85 8.64 -3.26 -0.80
N SER A 86 9.00 -3.09 0.48
CA SER A 86 9.18 -1.77 1.10
C SER A 86 10.11 -0.83 0.31
N SER A 87 11.26 -1.34 -0.15
CA SER A 87 12.23 -0.55 -0.91
C SER A 87 11.70 -0.08 -2.27
N CYS A 88 11.04 -0.96 -3.03
CA CYS A 88 10.46 -0.57 -4.33
C CYS A 88 9.26 0.36 -4.14
N ALA A 89 8.44 0.13 -3.11
CA ALA A 89 7.31 1.00 -2.80
C ALA A 89 7.77 2.42 -2.45
N ASN A 90 8.85 2.55 -1.68
CA ASN A 90 9.38 3.85 -1.30
C ASN A 90 9.88 4.64 -2.53
N GLU A 91 10.68 4.03 -3.40
CA GLU A 91 11.13 4.69 -4.64
C GLU A 91 9.95 5.04 -5.55
N TYR A 92 9.01 4.11 -5.73
CA TYR A 92 7.82 4.34 -6.54
C TYR A 92 7.02 5.53 -6.03
N HIS A 93 6.68 5.60 -4.73
CA HIS A 93 5.92 6.71 -4.16
C HIS A 93 6.68 8.03 -4.17
N GLN A 94 8.00 8.02 -3.90
CA GLN A 94 8.82 9.23 -3.94
C GLN A 94 8.81 9.89 -5.32
N ARG A 95 8.70 9.09 -6.39
CA ARG A 95 8.62 9.59 -7.77
C ARG A 95 7.19 9.85 -8.23
N MET A 96 6.24 9.03 -7.83
CA MET A 96 4.85 9.10 -8.27
C MET A 96 4.10 10.30 -7.68
N LEU A 97 4.24 10.56 -6.37
CA LEU A 97 3.45 11.59 -5.68
C LEU A 97 3.66 13.01 -6.24
N PRO A 98 4.90 13.49 -6.50
CA PRO A 98 5.09 14.81 -7.10
C PRO A 98 4.48 14.91 -8.51
N ARG A 99 4.63 13.85 -9.32
CA ARG A 99 4.10 13.78 -10.68
C ARG A 99 2.58 13.80 -10.68
N LEU A 100 1.94 13.12 -9.72
CA LEU A 100 0.49 13.16 -9.57
C LEU A 100 -0.02 14.57 -9.28
N GLY A 101 0.67 15.34 -8.42
CA GLY A 101 0.30 16.73 -8.18
C GLY A 101 0.43 17.63 -9.42
N GLU A 102 1.43 17.36 -10.27
CA GLU A 102 1.55 18.06 -11.56
C GLU A 102 0.43 17.67 -12.53
N VAL A 103 0.09 16.39 -12.61
CA VAL A 103 -1.01 15.87 -13.44
C VAL A 103 -2.34 16.45 -12.98
N GLU A 104 -2.62 16.46 -11.69
CA GLU A 104 -3.83 17.06 -11.11
C GLU A 104 -3.95 18.54 -11.49
N THR A 105 -2.89 19.32 -11.26
CA THR A 105 -2.89 20.77 -11.58
C THR A 105 -3.06 21.03 -13.08
N LYS A 106 -2.43 20.22 -13.95
CA LYS A 106 -2.49 20.41 -15.41
C LYS A 106 -3.82 19.98 -16.02
N LEU A 107 -4.50 19.03 -15.39
CA LEU A 107 -5.69 18.39 -15.94
C LEU A 107 -6.99 18.85 -15.28
N ASP A 108 -6.91 19.81 -14.36
CA ASP A 108 -8.09 20.45 -13.79
C ASP A 108 -8.99 21.03 -14.90
N GLY A 109 -10.27 20.66 -14.86
CA GLY A 109 -11.26 21.02 -15.89
C GLY A 109 -11.15 20.28 -17.23
N MET A 110 -10.20 19.34 -17.40
CA MET A 110 -10.10 18.53 -18.63
C MET A 110 -11.11 17.37 -18.64
N PRO A 111 -11.52 16.86 -19.82
CA PRO A 111 -12.36 15.67 -19.93
C PRO A 111 -11.75 14.45 -19.22
N LEU A 112 -12.60 13.59 -18.66
CA LEU A 112 -12.18 12.40 -17.91
C LEU A 112 -11.29 11.48 -18.75
N GLU A 113 -11.57 11.35 -20.04
CA GLU A 113 -10.79 10.52 -20.96
C GLU A 113 -9.33 11.00 -21.04
N VAL A 114 -9.11 12.31 -21.08
CA VAL A 114 -7.78 12.93 -21.11
C VAL A 114 -7.06 12.76 -19.76
N GLN A 115 -7.82 12.83 -18.65
CA GLN A 115 -7.30 12.55 -17.31
C GLN A 115 -6.81 11.10 -17.18
N MET A 116 -7.60 10.15 -17.68
CA MET A 116 -7.28 8.72 -17.64
C MET A 116 -6.09 8.38 -18.55
N GLU A 117 -6.02 8.94 -19.76
CA GLU A 117 -4.87 8.76 -20.66
C GLU A 117 -3.58 9.28 -20.02
N SER A 118 -3.59 10.48 -19.45
CA SER A 118 -2.43 11.07 -18.78
C SER A 118 -1.98 10.26 -17.56
N LEU A 119 -2.93 9.72 -16.79
CA LEU A 119 -2.63 8.86 -15.65
C LEU A 119 -2.04 7.51 -16.09
N SER A 120 -2.54 6.95 -17.19
CA SER A 120 -1.98 5.74 -17.82
C SER A 120 -0.54 5.96 -18.29
N ASP A 121 -0.26 7.09 -18.95
CA ASP A 121 1.10 7.45 -19.38
C ASP A 121 2.05 7.59 -18.19
N LEU A 122 1.61 8.25 -17.12
CA LEU A 122 2.39 8.36 -15.89
C LEU A 122 2.70 6.98 -15.29
N MET A 123 1.73 6.07 -15.25
CA MET A 123 1.98 4.70 -14.80
C MET A 123 3.02 3.97 -15.67
N ALA A 124 2.96 4.13 -16.99
CA ALA A 124 3.92 3.53 -17.91
C ALA A 124 5.34 4.09 -17.70
N GLU A 125 5.46 5.40 -17.49
CA GLU A 125 6.72 6.05 -17.12
C GLU A 125 7.28 5.49 -15.80
N MET A 126 6.42 5.31 -14.80
CA MET A 126 6.81 4.78 -13.50
C MET A 126 7.28 3.33 -13.58
N ASP A 127 6.57 2.48 -14.34
CA ASP A 127 7.00 1.09 -14.56
C ASP A 127 8.38 1.04 -15.23
N LEU A 128 8.65 1.92 -16.21
CA LEU A 128 9.94 2.00 -16.89
C LEU A 128 11.05 2.48 -15.95
N HIS A 129 10.77 3.51 -15.15
CA HIS A 129 11.70 4.01 -14.12
C HIS A 129 12.08 2.90 -13.15
N MET A 130 11.09 2.21 -12.58
CA MET A 130 11.31 1.16 -11.58
C MET A 130 12.12 -0.01 -12.13
N LYS A 131 11.86 -0.44 -13.38
CA LYS A 131 12.66 -1.48 -14.04
C LYS A 131 14.13 -1.09 -14.14
N ARG A 132 14.42 0.15 -14.55
CA ARG A 132 15.80 0.65 -14.65
C ARG A 132 16.46 0.79 -13.28
N TRP A 133 15.73 1.34 -12.31
CA TRP A 133 16.26 1.56 -10.97
C TRP A 133 16.60 0.24 -10.26
N VAL A 134 15.73 -0.77 -10.35
CA VAL A 134 16.01 -2.11 -9.79
C VAL A 134 17.24 -2.73 -10.45
N GLN A 135 17.37 -2.64 -11.78
CA GLN A 135 18.56 -3.12 -12.49
C GLN A 135 19.85 -2.43 -12.03
N GLN A 136 19.81 -1.14 -11.70
CA GLN A 136 20.98 -0.40 -11.23
C GLN A 136 21.31 -0.68 -9.77
N ARG A 137 20.30 -0.93 -8.92
CA ARG A 137 20.46 -1.22 -7.50
C ARG A 137 21.01 -2.63 -7.25
N ASP A 138 20.58 -3.59 -8.07
CA ASP A 138 20.88 -5.02 -7.89
C ASP A 138 22.11 -5.47 -8.73
N ASN A 139 22.72 -4.56 -9.50
CA ASN A 139 24.03 -4.73 -10.15
C ASN A 139 25.18 -4.36 -9.21
#